data_AF-A0A832CRA8-F1
#
_entry.id   AF-A0A832CRA8-F1
#
_cell.length_a   1.000
_cell.length_b   1.000
_cell.length_c   1.000
_cell.angle_alpha   90.00
_cell.angle_beta   90.00
_cell.angle_gamma   90.00
#
_symmetry.space_group_name_H-M   'P 1'
#
loop_
_entity.id
_entity.type
_entity.pdbx_description
1 polymer ?
#
loop_
_entity_poly.entity_id
_entity_poly.type
_entity_poly.pdbx_seq_one_letter_code
_entity_poly.pdbx_strand_id
1 'polypeptide(L)'
;MFRPFGGRIFRPWRAGRGEAAWPLGRLQPPQQPLAQAVTLGHTRPMHAPWEFWIDVGGTFTDCIGRRPDGVLVRHKLLSSGITPGTVAAGSDAWRIVDDARRTDPPQFWNGFELRLLDQAGNIAATSRVAHFDPQQGTLHLAAPLPSAPSPGQRYELCCGLEAPVIGIRWLLACPLEQDLPPCSVRLGTTRGTNALLTRRGARTALVITKGFADALHIGYQNRPRLFDLDICKPQPLFEAVIEADERLAADGTVLRPLDEAALARELAALRRRGIES
;
A
#
# COMPACT_ATOMS: atom_id res chain seq x y z
N MET A 1 -31.13 25.43 0.08
CA MET A 1 -32.04 25.39 1.24
C MET A 1 -31.62 24.21 2.11
N PHE A 2 -30.78 24.48 3.11
CA PHE A 2 -30.33 23.53 4.12
C PHE A 2 -31.45 23.32 5.14
N ARG A 3 -31.78 22.07 5.49
CA ARG A 3 -32.17 21.72 6.86
C ARG A 3 -31.78 20.28 7.24
N PRO A 4 -31.52 20.04 8.53
CA PRO A 4 -30.73 18.91 9.05
C PRO A 4 -31.58 17.93 9.89
N PHE A 5 -31.14 16.67 10.02
CA PHE A 5 -31.54 15.74 11.08
C PHE A 5 -30.45 14.64 11.11
N GLY A 6 -29.93 14.12 12.21
CA GLY A 6 -30.34 14.13 13.61
C GLY A 6 -29.78 12.83 14.19
N GLY A 7 -29.00 12.91 15.27
CA GLY A 7 -28.30 11.76 15.85
C GLY A 7 -29.22 10.70 16.47
N ARG A 8 -28.78 9.44 16.43
CA ARG A 8 -29.15 8.35 17.36
C ARG A 8 -27.94 7.43 17.54
N ILE A 9 -27.26 7.51 18.68
CA ILE A 9 -27.36 6.60 19.85
C ILE A 9 -26.75 5.22 19.57
N PHE A 10 -25.52 5.06 20.08
CA PHE A 10 -24.85 3.78 20.36
C PHE A 10 -25.76 2.91 21.24
N ARG A 11 -25.97 1.65 20.85
CA ARG A 11 -26.53 0.61 21.74
C ARG A 11 -25.43 -0.41 22.06
N PRO A 12 -25.15 -0.69 23.34
CA PRO A 12 -24.21 -1.72 23.73
C PRO A 12 -24.79 -3.12 23.49
N TRP A 13 -23.94 -4.01 23.00
CA TRP A 13 -24.20 -5.43 22.78
C TRP A 13 -24.47 -6.13 24.12
N ARG A 14 -25.62 -6.81 24.23
CA ARG A 14 -25.96 -7.68 25.36
C ARG A 14 -25.69 -9.13 24.96
N ALA A 15 -24.75 -9.77 25.65
CA ALA A 15 -24.53 -11.21 25.55
C ALA A 15 -25.76 -11.96 26.12
N GLY A 16 -26.39 -12.79 25.30
CA GLY A 16 -27.48 -13.67 25.70
C GLY A 16 -26.98 -14.81 26.57
N ARG A 17 -27.66 -15.03 27.70
CA ARG A 17 -27.53 -16.22 28.55
C ARG A 17 -28.16 -17.42 27.83
N GLY A 18 -27.35 -18.41 27.52
CA GLY A 18 -27.77 -19.75 27.14
C GLY A 18 -26.80 -20.74 27.79
N GLU A 19 -27.21 -21.28 28.94
CA GLU A 19 -26.50 -22.32 29.67
C GLU A 19 -26.58 -23.64 28.88
N ALA A 20 -25.45 -24.13 28.41
CA ALA A 20 -25.24 -25.55 28.18
C ALA A 20 -24.20 -26.03 29.20
N ALA A 21 -24.50 -27.13 29.87
CA ALA A 21 -23.69 -27.69 30.94
C ALA A 21 -22.74 -28.74 30.37
N TRP A 22 -21.44 -28.60 30.65
CA TRP A 22 -20.42 -29.63 30.40
C TRP A 22 -19.93 -30.18 31.75
N PRO A 23 -19.69 -31.50 31.90
CA PRO A 23 -19.33 -32.10 33.18
C PRO A 23 -17.90 -31.73 33.58
N LEU A 24 -17.74 -31.12 34.76
CA LEU A 24 -16.46 -30.77 35.36
C LEU A 24 -15.76 -32.02 35.94
N GLY A 25 -14.90 -32.65 35.15
CA GLY A 25 -13.86 -33.55 35.66
C GLY A 25 -12.73 -32.75 36.31
N ARG A 26 -12.37 -33.08 37.56
CA ARG A 26 -11.23 -32.46 38.28
C ARG A 26 -9.92 -32.84 37.59
N LEU A 27 -9.34 -31.93 36.83
CA LEU A 27 -7.96 -32.02 36.38
C LEU A 27 -7.08 -31.25 37.38
N GLN A 28 -6.25 -31.99 38.12
CA GLN A 28 -5.19 -31.40 38.96
C GLN A 28 -4.13 -30.77 38.05
N PRO A 29 -3.65 -29.55 38.35
CA PRO A 29 -2.54 -28.97 37.61
C PRO A 29 -1.25 -29.75 37.92
N PRO A 30 -0.41 -30.05 36.91
CA PRO A 30 0.87 -30.71 37.15
C PRO A 30 1.79 -29.77 37.93
N GLN A 31 2.32 -30.26 39.06
CA GLN A 31 3.43 -29.63 39.75
C GLN A 31 4.71 -29.88 38.96
N GLN A 32 5.30 -28.83 38.39
CA GLN A 32 6.67 -28.84 37.88
C GLN A 32 7.48 -27.72 38.54
N PRO A 33 8.75 -27.97 38.91
CA PRO A 33 9.56 -27.04 39.66
C PRO A 33 10.03 -25.85 38.82
N LEU A 34 10.03 -24.67 39.44
CA LEU A 34 10.71 -23.47 38.98
C LEU A 34 12.23 -23.68 39.03
N ALA A 35 12.87 -23.96 37.89
CA ALA A 35 14.25 -23.58 37.60
C ALA A 35 14.67 -24.12 36.23
N GLN A 36 14.85 -23.23 35.27
CA GLN A 36 16.06 -23.11 34.44
C GLN A 36 15.82 -21.95 33.49
N ALA A 37 16.35 -20.78 33.85
CA ALA A 37 16.55 -19.71 32.90
C ALA A 37 17.49 -20.24 31.81
N VAL A 38 16.93 -20.59 30.66
CA VAL A 38 17.72 -20.80 29.46
C VAL A 38 18.19 -19.42 29.04
N THR A 39 19.38 -19.04 29.51
CA THR A 39 20.14 -17.94 28.95
C THR A 39 20.52 -18.34 27.53
N LEU A 40 19.60 -18.15 26.58
CA LEU A 40 19.94 -18.07 25.17
C LEU A 40 20.78 -16.80 25.01
N GLY A 41 22.09 -16.94 25.25
CA GLY A 41 23.10 -16.00 24.82
C GLY A 41 23.09 -15.93 23.30
N HIS A 42 22.09 -15.27 22.73
CA HIS A 42 22.25 -14.63 21.45
C HIS A 42 23.18 -13.45 21.72
N THR A 43 24.47 -13.67 21.55
CA THR A 43 25.38 -12.60 21.17
C THR A 43 24.81 -12.01 19.89
N ARG A 44 23.95 -11.01 20.06
CA ARG A 44 23.33 -10.27 18.97
C ARG A 44 24.51 -9.70 18.15
N PRO A 45 24.60 -10.00 16.85
CA PRO A 45 25.74 -9.55 16.05
C PRO A 45 25.91 -8.04 16.23
N MET A 46 27.15 -7.59 16.34
CA MET A 46 27.51 -6.24 16.82
C MET A 46 26.87 -5.10 16.02
N HIS A 47 26.23 -5.35 14.87
CA HIS A 47 25.25 -4.45 14.27
C HIS A 47 24.12 -5.26 13.62
N ALA A 48 22.93 -5.32 14.24
CA ALA A 48 21.75 -5.81 13.53
C ALA A 48 21.46 -4.87 12.34
N PRO A 49 21.07 -5.37 11.15
CA PRO A 49 20.72 -4.49 10.02
C PRO A 49 19.50 -3.64 10.35
N TRP A 50 19.30 -2.56 9.59
CA TRP A 50 18.07 -1.78 9.68
C TRP A 50 16.85 -2.63 9.38
N GLU A 51 15.76 -2.34 10.08
CA GLU A 51 14.46 -2.95 9.83
C GLU A 51 13.38 -1.88 9.69
N PHE A 52 12.44 -2.11 8.78
CA PHE A 52 11.35 -1.20 8.50
C PHE A 52 9.99 -1.90 8.58
N TRP A 53 9.02 -1.22 9.18
CA TRP A 53 7.60 -1.53 9.09
C TRP A 53 6.90 -0.35 8.43
N ILE A 54 6.24 -0.62 7.31
CA ILE A 54 5.64 0.41 6.47
C ILE A 54 4.17 0.07 6.27
N ASP A 55 3.30 1.04 6.52
CA ASP A 55 1.88 0.95 6.22
C ASP A 55 1.51 1.99 5.16
N VAL A 56 1.14 1.52 3.97
CA VAL A 56 0.67 2.36 2.87
C VAL A 56 -0.85 2.41 2.90
N GLY A 57 -1.37 3.49 3.49
CA GLY A 57 -2.78 3.84 3.53
C GLY A 57 -3.13 4.89 2.48
N GLY A 58 -4.43 5.02 2.15
CA GLY A 58 -4.94 5.87 1.06
C GLY A 58 -4.18 7.18 0.81
N THR A 59 -4.15 8.08 1.80
CA THR A 59 -3.51 9.41 1.66
C THR A 59 -2.06 9.45 2.16
N PHE A 60 -1.74 8.72 3.22
CA PHE A 60 -0.46 8.79 3.90
C PHE A 60 0.19 7.41 4.03
N THR A 61 1.52 7.42 4.00
CA THR A 61 2.34 6.26 4.30
C THR A 61 3.04 6.51 5.64
N ASP A 62 2.90 5.57 6.56
CA ASP A 62 3.58 5.57 7.85
C ASP A 62 4.80 4.65 7.76
N CYS A 63 6.00 5.19 8.01
CA CYS A 63 7.25 4.44 8.03
C CYS A 63 7.83 4.42 9.45
N ILE A 64 8.07 3.23 9.98
CA ILE A 64 8.78 3.01 11.25
C ILE A 64 10.07 2.28 10.92
N GLY A 65 11.21 2.83 11.35
CA GLY A 65 12.52 2.21 11.22
C GLY A 65 13.10 1.85 12.58
N ARG A 66 13.70 0.67 12.70
CA ARG A 66 14.57 0.29 13.82
C ARG A 66 16.02 0.37 13.36
N ARG A 67 16.78 1.25 14.00
CA ARG A 67 18.21 1.40 13.81
C ARG A 67 18.98 0.18 14.31
N PRO A 68 20.23 -0.04 13.85
CA PRO A 68 21.11 -1.08 14.37
C PRO A 68 21.34 -1.05 15.88
N ASP A 69 21.32 0.14 16.48
CA ASP A 69 21.42 0.36 17.94
C ASP A 69 20.11 0.08 18.69
N GLY A 70 19.05 -0.33 17.98
CA GLY A 70 17.74 -0.65 18.53
C GLY A 70 16.79 0.54 18.66
N VAL A 71 17.23 1.77 18.37
CA VAL A 71 16.38 2.96 18.46
C VAL A 71 15.31 2.96 17.36
N LEU A 72 14.07 3.27 17.74
CA LEU A 72 12.97 3.45 16.80
C LEU A 72 12.89 4.89 16.31
N VAL A 73 12.76 5.04 15.00
CA VAL A 73 12.55 6.32 14.30
C VAL A 73 11.32 6.21 13.41
N ARG A 74 10.67 7.34 13.14
CA ARG A 74 9.43 7.38 12.33
C ARG A 74 9.46 8.50 11.32
N HIS A 75 8.80 8.27 10.19
CA HIS A 75 8.55 9.29 9.19
C HIS A 75 7.19 9.05 8.55
N LYS A 76 6.42 10.13 8.37
CA LYS A 76 5.12 10.11 7.71
C LYS A 76 5.21 10.99 6.48
N LEU A 77 4.74 10.47 5.36
CA LEU A 77 4.73 11.17 4.09
C LEU A 77 3.45 10.88 3.31
N LEU A 78 3.19 11.64 2.26
CA LEU A 78 2.07 11.38 1.36
C LEU A 78 2.30 10.10 0.57
N SER A 79 1.26 9.28 0.42
CA SER A 79 1.32 8.04 -0.36
C SER A 79 1.57 8.28 -1.85
N SER A 80 1.35 9.51 -2.33
CA SER A 80 1.73 9.93 -3.68
C SER A 80 3.24 10.05 -3.91
N GLY A 81 4.05 10.04 -2.84
CA GLY A 81 5.50 10.30 -2.92
C GLY A 81 5.85 11.77 -3.20
N ILE A 82 4.86 12.66 -3.26
CA ILE A 82 5.05 14.10 -3.43
C ILE A 82 5.27 14.74 -2.06
N THR A 83 6.27 15.62 -1.95
CA THR A 83 6.45 16.46 -0.76
C THR A 83 6.10 17.91 -1.08
N PRO A 84 5.01 18.46 -0.53
CA PRO A 84 4.63 19.85 -0.73
C PRO A 84 5.50 20.78 0.12
N GLY A 85 5.81 21.96 -0.40
CA GLY A 85 6.51 23.02 0.31
C GLY A 85 5.98 24.42 -0.05
N THR A 86 6.49 25.42 0.66
CA THR A 86 6.10 26.82 0.45
C THR A 86 7.34 27.69 0.34
N VAL A 87 7.36 28.55 -0.68
CA VAL A 87 8.44 29.49 -0.94
C VAL A 87 8.48 30.54 0.17
N ALA A 88 9.64 30.71 0.81
CA ALA A 88 9.90 31.76 1.78
C ALA A 88 10.57 32.98 1.12
N ALA A 89 10.63 34.09 1.86
CA ALA A 89 11.38 35.28 1.45
C ALA A 89 12.88 34.96 1.26
N GLY A 90 13.54 35.65 0.33
CA GLY A 90 14.94 35.40 -0.04
C GLY A 90 15.13 34.36 -1.15
N SER A 91 14.05 33.72 -1.59
CA SER A 91 14.03 32.91 -2.81
C SER A 91 14.22 33.79 -4.06
N ASP A 92 14.84 33.22 -5.09
CA ASP A 92 14.99 33.85 -6.40
C ASP A 92 14.90 32.79 -7.51
N ALA A 93 15.26 33.13 -8.75
CA ALA A 93 15.16 32.21 -9.87
C ALA A 93 16.04 30.95 -9.71
N TRP A 94 17.13 31.01 -8.95
CA TRP A 94 18.09 29.90 -8.80
C TRP A 94 17.94 29.13 -7.48
N ARG A 95 17.16 29.63 -6.53
CA ARG A 95 17.01 29.00 -5.22
C ARG A 95 15.62 29.19 -4.63
N ILE A 96 15.14 28.14 -3.99
CA ILE A 96 13.95 28.17 -3.14
C ILE A 96 14.41 28.09 -1.69
N VAL A 97 14.03 29.08 -0.88
CA VAL A 97 14.17 29.05 0.57
C VAL A 97 12.88 28.51 1.17
N ASP A 98 12.96 27.55 2.07
CA ASP A 98 11.83 27.02 2.84
C ASP A 98 12.31 26.64 4.25
N ASP A 99 11.95 27.45 5.24
CA ASP A 99 12.38 27.28 6.63
C ASP A 99 11.93 25.94 7.23
N ALA A 100 10.83 25.36 6.73
CA ALA A 100 10.34 24.06 7.21
C ALA A 100 11.31 22.93 6.85
N ARG A 101 12.23 23.13 5.89
CA ARG A 101 13.22 22.15 5.47
C ARG A 101 14.48 22.14 6.32
N ARG A 102 14.65 23.07 7.26
CA ARG A 102 15.92 23.21 8.00
C ARG A 102 16.32 21.99 8.83
N THR A 103 15.35 21.13 9.15
CA THR A 103 15.55 19.90 9.91
C THR A 103 15.60 18.64 9.03
N ASP A 104 15.51 18.80 7.71
CA ASP A 104 15.48 17.68 6.78
C ASP A 104 16.89 17.06 6.65
N PRO A 105 16.98 15.76 6.30
CA PRO A 105 18.28 15.11 6.20
C PRO A 105 19.17 15.80 5.13
N PRO A 106 20.46 16.02 5.42
CA PRO A 106 21.38 16.63 4.46
C PRO A 106 21.39 15.88 3.13
N GLN A 107 21.50 16.61 2.02
CA GLN A 107 21.57 16.06 0.65
C GLN A 107 20.34 15.25 0.19
N PHE A 108 19.32 15.05 1.03
CA PHE A 108 18.18 14.19 0.71
C PHE A 108 17.41 14.66 -0.52
N TRP A 109 17.22 15.98 -0.66
CA TRP A 109 16.48 16.58 -1.76
C TRP A 109 17.29 16.69 -3.06
N ASN A 110 18.58 16.37 -3.06
CA ASN A 110 19.39 16.42 -4.28
C ASN A 110 18.80 15.49 -5.34
N GLY A 111 18.75 15.96 -6.58
CA GLY A 111 18.22 15.20 -7.71
C GLY A 111 16.69 15.17 -7.82
N PHE A 112 15.95 15.64 -6.82
CA PHE A 112 14.49 15.76 -6.89
C PHE A 112 14.08 16.80 -7.93
N GLU A 113 12.97 16.55 -8.61
CA GLU A 113 12.30 17.56 -9.43
C GLU A 113 11.49 18.47 -8.51
N LEU A 114 11.76 19.76 -8.63
CA LEU A 114 10.96 20.83 -8.05
C LEU A 114 9.94 21.31 -9.09
N ARG A 115 8.67 21.34 -8.70
CA ARG A 115 7.56 21.85 -9.51
C ARG A 115 6.94 23.05 -8.79
N LEU A 116 7.15 24.24 -9.32
CA LEU A 116 6.55 25.46 -8.80
C LEU A 116 5.09 25.55 -9.28
N LEU A 117 4.17 25.86 -8.38
CA LEU A 117 2.73 25.90 -8.68
C LEU A 117 2.23 27.34 -8.84
N ASP A 118 1.27 27.54 -9.75
CA ASP A 118 0.51 28.79 -9.85
C ASP A 118 -0.60 28.87 -8.77
N GLN A 119 -1.38 29.96 -8.79
CA GLN A 119 -2.49 30.16 -7.85
C GLN A 119 -3.62 29.15 -8.03
N ALA A 120 -3.80 28.58 -9.23
CA ALA A 120 -4.78 27.54 -9.51
C ALA A 120 -4.27 26.14 -9.12
N GLY A 121 -2.99 26.00 -8.79
CA GLY A 121 -2.34 24.72 -8.46
C GLY A 121 -1.79 23.97 -9.67
N ASN A 122 -1.72 24.59 -10.85
CA ASN A 122 -1.05 24.00 -12.01
C ASN A 122 0.45 24.20 -11.92
N ILE A 123 1.21 23.34 -12.59
CA ILE A 123 2.66 23.48 -12.69
C ILE A 123 2.98 24.71 -13.55
N ALA A 124 3.57 25.72 -12.93
CA ALA A 124 4.00 26.95 -13.58
C ALA A 124 5.43 26.84 -14.15
N ALA A 125 6.30 26.14 -13.43
CA ALA A 125 7.69 25.91 -13.83
C ALA A 125 8.24 24.65 -13.16
N THR A 126 9.25 24.04 -13.77
CA THR A 126 10.00 22.93 -13.18
C THR A 126 11.49 23.21 -13.21
N SER A 127 12.20 22.64 -12.25
CA SER A 127 13.66 22.56 -12.24
C SER A 127 14.08 21.34 -11.42
N ARG A 128 15.37 21.06 -11.37
CA ARG A 128 15.93 20.00 -10.51
C ARG A 128 16.67 20.62 -9.35
N VAL A 129 16.57 20.02 -8.17
CA VAL A 129 17.41 20.40 -7.04
C VAL A 129 18.82 19.90 -7.30
N ALA A 130 19.74 20.83 -7.56
CA ALA A 130 21.17 20.54 -7.72
C ALA A 130 21.84 20.29 -6.37
N HIS A 131 21.47 21.08 -5.36
CA HIS A 131 22.04 21.01 -4.02
C HIS A 131 21.04 21.49 -2.98
N PHE A 132 21.01 20.81 -1.83
CA PHE A 132 20.19 21.19 -0.68
C PHE A 132 21.08 21.57 0.52
N ASP A 133 20.91 22.80 0.99
CA ASP A 133 21.50 23.31 2.23
C ASP A 133 20.48 23.26 3.37
N PRO A 134 20.59 22.29 4.31
CA PRO A 134 19.68 22.18 5.43
C PRO A 134 19.85 23.29 6.48
N GLN A 135 21.00 23.95 6.59
CA GLN A 135 21.16 25.00 7.60
C GLN A 135 20.31 26.23 7.28
N GLN A 136 20.18 26.52 5.99
CA GLN A 136 19.38 27.63 5.46
C GLN A 136 18.00 27.18 4.96
N GLY A 137 17.72 25.88 4.91
CA GLY A 137 16.50 25.35 4.29
C GLY A 137 16.42 25.71 2.80
N THR A 138 17.56 25.74 2.10
CA THR A 138 17.65 26.27 0.73
C THR A 138 17.87 25.16 -0.28
N LEU A 139 17.01 25.11 -1.30
CA LEU A 139 17.10 24.25 -2.47
C LEU A 139 17.70 25.04 -3.62
N HIS A 140 18.95 24.76 -3.96
CA HIS A 140 19.63 25.32 -5.12
C HIS A 140 19.22 24.54 -6.37
N LEU A 141 18.82 25.26 -7.41
CA LEU A 141 18.26 24.70 -8.63
C LEU A 141 19.34 24.52 -9.70
N ALA A 142 19.23 23.45 -10.48
CA ALA A 142 20.15 23.14 -11.57
C ALA A 142 19.98 24.08 -12.78
N ALA A 143 18.78 24.63 -12.94
CA ALA A 143 18.44 25.63 -13.94
C ALA A 143 17.53 26.69 -13.30
N PRO A 144 17.58 27.95 -13.77
CA PRO A 144 16.78 29.01 -13.21
C PRO A 144 15.31 28.84 -13.56
N LEU A 145 14.43 29.22 -12.65
CA LEU A 145 13.02 29.40 -12.92
C LEU A 145 12.81 30.59 -13.87
N PRO A 146 11.75 30.58 -14.71
CA PRO A 146 11.48 31.67 -15.66
C PRO A 146 11.32 33.05 -15.01
N SER A 147 10.83 33.07 -13.77
CA SER A 147 10.70 34.27 -12.94
C SER A 147 10.97 33.93 -11.49
N ALA A 148 11.42 34.91 -10.70
CA ALA A 148 11.58 34.73 -9.26
C ALA A 148 10.22 34.38 -8.62
N PRO A 149 10.16 33.35 -7.76
CA PRO A 149 8.93 32.93 -7.13
C PRO A 149 8.54 33.89 -6.00
N SER A 150 7.24 34.04 -5.79
CA SER A 150 6.72 34.91 -4.74
C SER A 150 6.73 34.19 -3.38
N PRO A 151 7.03 34.88 -2.26
CA PRO A 151 6.81 34.31 -0.94
C PRO A 151 5.36 33.84 -0.76
N GLY A 152 5.18 32.65 -0.19
CA GLY A 152 3.88 31.99 -0.05
C GLY A 152 3.46 31.15 -1.25
N GLN A 153 4.17 31.22 -2.38
CA GLN A 153 3.91 30.36 -3.53
C GLN A 153 4.20 28.89 -3.18
N ARG A 154 3.36 27.97 -3.65
CA ARG A 154 3.54 26.54 -3.36
C ARG A 154 4.47 25.89 -4.37
N TYR A 155 5.19 24.87 -3.92
CA TYR A 155 5.94 23.99 -4.79
C TYR A 155 5.80 22.53 -4.34
N GLU A 156 6.15 21.61 -5.22
CA GLU A 156 6.20 20.18 -4.95
C GLU A 156 7.60 19.65 -5.24
N LEU A 157 8.04 18.69 -4.42
CA LEU A 157 9.23 17.88 -4.66
C LEU A 157 8.82 16.45 -4.97
N CYS A 158 9.38 15.89 -6.04
CA CYS A 158 9.11 14.52 -6.44
C CYS A 158 10.34 13.90 -7.11
N CYS A 159 10.45 12.57 -7.04
CA CYS A 159 11.56 11.81 -7.61
C CYS A 159 11.12 10.55 -8.36
N GLY A 160 9.82 10.36 -8.55
CA GLY A 160 9.24 9.20 -9.23
C GLY A 160 9.30 7.89 -8.45
N LEU A 161 9.83 7.89 -7.22
CA LEU A 161 9.83 6.73 -6.34
C LEU A 161 8.53 6.63 -5.55
N GLU A 162 8.13 5.40 -5.22
CA GLU A 162 6.98 5.13 -4.35
C GLU A 162 7.27 5.56 -2.91
N ALA A 163 6.23 5.99 -2.18
CA ALA A 163 6.35 6.50 -0.81
C ALA A 163 7.11 5.57 0.18
N PRO A 164 6.97 4.24 0.16
CA PRO A 164 7.78 3.35 1.00
C PRO A 164 9.29 3.52 0.81
N VAL A 165 9.73 3.68 -0.45
CA VAL A 165 11.15 3.83 -0.78
C VAL A 165 11.66 5.19 -0.33
N ILE A 166 10.88 6.24 -0.55
CA ILE A 166 11.20 7.60 -0.08
C ILE A 166 11.31 7.63 1.44
N GLY A 167 10.37 7.00 2.16
CA GLY A 167 10.37 6.94 3.62
C GLY A 167 11.57 6.17 4.20
N ILE A 168 11.98 5.06 3.57
CA ILE A 168 13.21 4.34 3.94
C ILE A 168 14.43 5.25 3.73
N ARG A 169 14.56 5.87 2.55
CA ARG A 169 15.67 6.79 2.24
C ARG A 169 15.73 7.94 3.24
N TRP A 170 14.58 8.50 3.61
CA TRP A 170 14.49 9.57 4.60
C TRP A 170 15.06 9.15 5.96
N LEU A 171 14.60 8.01 6.49
CA LEU A 171 15.02 7.52 7.80
C LEU A 171 16.50 7.12 7.84
N LEU A 172 17.06 6.73 6.70
CA LEU A 172 18.48 6.43 6.53
C LEU A 172 19.33 7.67 6.26
N ALA A 173 18.72 8.83 6.00
CA ALA A 173 19.40 10.00 5.41
C ALA A 173 20.19 9.63 4.14
N CYS A 174 19.61 8.77 3.29
CA CYS A 174 20.24 8.23 2.10
C CYS A 174 19.83 9.05 0.85
N PRO A 175 20.78 9.73 0.18
CA PRO A 175 20.51 10.51 -1.05
C PRO A 175 19.99 9.64 -2.20
N LEU A 176 19.34 10.26 -3.18
CA LEU A 176 18.69 9.56 -4.30
C LEU A 176 19.67 8.74 -5.14
N GLU A 177 20.88 9.25 -5.35
CA GLU A 177 21.93 8.63 -6.16
C GLU A 177 22.63 7.45 -5.47
N GLN A 178 22.42 7.29 -4.16
CA GLN A 178 23.03 6.21 -3.39
C GLN A 178 22.11 4.98 -3.37
N ASP A 179 22.70 3.78 -3.47
CA ASP A 179 21.98 2.54 -3.25
C ASP A 179 21.54 2.40 -1.80
N LEU A 180 20.34 1.83 -1.61
CA LEU A 180 19.87 1.48 -0.28
C LEU A 180 20.73 0.34 0.30
N PRO A 181 21.20 0.47 1.55
CA PRO A 181 21.92 -0.63 2.21
C PRO A 181 20.97 -1.82 2.44
N PRO A 182 21.53 -3.03 2.64
CA PRO A 182 20.74 -4.19 3.02
C PRO A 182 19.90 -3.92 4.28
N CYS A 183 18.60 -4.15 4.18
CA CYS A 183 17.65 -3.97 5.28
C CYS A 183 16.49 -4.97 5.17
N SER A 184 15.80 -5.20 6.28
CA SER A 184 14.56 -5.98 6.29
C SER A 184 13.37 -5.05 6.21
N VAL A 185 12.41 -5.35 5.34
CA VAL A 185 11.20 -4.52 5.15
C VAL A 185 9.96 -5.39 5.32
N ARG A 186 9.02 -4.91 6.14
CA ARG A 186 7.66 -5.45 6.27
C ARG A 186 6.69 -4.38 5.78
N LEU A 187 5.96 -4.71 4.71
CA LEU A 187 5.04 -3.79 4.04
C LEU A 187 3.60 -4.26 4.22
N GLY A 188 2.79 -3.42 4.85
CA GLY A 188 1.33 -3.47 4.82
C GLY A 188 0.80 -2.48 3.79
N THR A 189 -0.19 -2.87 3.00
CA THR A 189 -0.84 -1.96 2.06
C THR A 189 -2.30 -2.31 1.83
N THR A 190 -3.10 -1.28 1.62
CA THR A 190 -4.52 -1.39 1.25
C THR A 190 -4.75 -1.40 -0.26
N ARG A 191 -3.69 -1.38 -1.10
CA ARG A 191 -3.83 -1.34 -2.57
C ARG A 191 -4.64 -2.53 -3.11
N GLY A 192 -4.36 -3.74 -2.64
CA GLY A 192 -5.05 -4.95 -3.09
C GLY A 192 -6.54 -4.96 -2.71
N THR A 193 -6.85 -4.63 -1.44
CA THR A 193 -8.24 -4.58 -0.97
C THR A 193 -9.02 -3.46 -1.64
N ASN A 194 -8.43 -2.27 -1.82
CA ASN A 194 -9.07 -1.17 -2.53
C ASN A 194 -9.29 -1.47 -4.01
N ALA A 195 -8.35 -2.12 -4.69
CA ALA A 195 -8.53 -2.54 -6.08
C ALA A 195 -9.74 -3.48 -6.22
N LEU A 196 -9.90 -4.43 -5.28
CA LEU A 196 -11.05 -5.33 -5.25
C LEU A 196 -12.37 -4.58 -4.97
N LEU A 197 -12.39 -3.72 -3.93
CA LEU A 197 -13.58 -2.98 -3.53
C LEU A 197 -14.05 -2.00 -4.61
N THR A 198 -13.12 -1.33 -5.28
CA THR A 198 -13.41 -0.36 -6.34
C THR A 198 -13.52 -0.98 -7.73
N ARG A 199 -13.31 -2.30 -7.86
CA ARG A 199 -13.23 -3.03 -9.14
C ARG A 199 -12.27 -2.39 -10.15
N ARG A 200 -11.13 -1.90 -9.67
CA ARG A 200 -10.07 -1.29 -10.48
C ARG A 200 -8.87 -2.23 -10.67
N GLY A 201 -9.17 -3.49 -10.98
CA GLY A 201 -8.18 -4.52 -11.28
C GLY A 201 -8.05 -4.76 -12.78
N ALA A 202 -7.21 -5.74 -13.14
CA ALA A 202 -7.14 -6.24 -14.50
C ALA A 202 -8.48 -6.81 -14.95
N ARG A 203 -8.83 -6.61 -16.22
CA ARG A 203 -9.99 -7.27 -16.84
C ARG A 203 -9.69 -8.75 -16.98
N THR A 204 -10.46 -9.62 -16.33
CA THR A 204 -10.12 -11.05 -16.24
C THR A 204 -11.10 -11.96 -16.97
N ALA A 205 -10.59 -13.12 -17.39
CA ALA A 205 -11.42 -14.25 -17.84
C ALA A 205 -11.31 -15.45 -16.88
N LEU A 206 -12.41 -16.19 -16.74
CA LEU A 206 -12.45 -17.46 -16.04
C LEU A 206 -12.24 -18.59 -17.04
N VAL A 207 -11.18 -19.39 -16.87
CA VAL A 207 -11.06 -20.70 -17.53
C VAL A 207 -11.59 -21.75 -16.56
N ILE A 208 -12.55 -22.55 -17.02
CA ILE A 208 -13.19 -23.57 -16.19
C ILE A 208 -13.51 -24.81 -17.02
N THR A 209 -13.60 -25.98 -16.37
CA THR A 209 -14.01 -27.23 -17.01
C THR A 209 -15.34 -27.07 -17.72
N LYS A 210 -15.45 -27.63 -18.93
CA LYS A 210 -16.69 -27.63 -19.71
C LYS A 210 -17.88 -28.22 -18.95
N GLY A 211 -19.02 -27.53 -19.04
CA GLY A 211 -20.24 -27.81 -18.29
C GLY A 211 -20.31 -27.10 -16.94
N PHE A 212 -19.34 -26.26 -16.58
CA PHE A 212 -19.29 -25.54 -15.30
C PHE A 212 -19.20 -24.01 -15.44
N ALA A 213 -19.48 -23.45 -16.63
CA ALA A 213 -19.39 -21.99 -16.87
C ALA A 213 -20.00 -21.12 -15.76
N ASP A 214 -21.15 -21.53 -15.21
CA ASP A 214 -21.90 -20.76 -14.22
C ASP A 214 -21.53 -21.07 -12.75
N ALA A 215 -20.53 -21.92 -12.48
CA ALA A 215 -20.24 -22.39 -11.12
C ALA A 215 -20.01 -21.23 -10.13
N LEU A 216 -19.21 -20.23 -10.52
CA LEU A 216 -18.94 -19.05 -9.68
C LEU A 216 -20.11 -18.06 -9.63
N HIS A 217 -21.00 -18.07 -10.62
CA HIS A 217 -22.22 -17.26 -10.61
C HIS A 217 -23.31 -17.88 -9.71
N ILE A 218 -23.39 -19.20 -9.67
CA ILE A 218 -24.26 -19.95 -8.75
C ILE A 218 -23.75 -19.79 -7.31
N GLY A 219 -22.43 -19.92 -7.12
CA GLY A 219 -21.79 -19.85 -5.81
C GLY A 219 -22.27 -20.96 -4.88
N TYR A 220 -22.19 -20.72 -3.56
CA TYR A 220 -22.56 -21.72 -2.53
C TYR A 220 -24.04 -21.71 -2.15
N GLN A 221 -24.88 -20.97 -2.88
CA GLN A 221 -26.29 -20.77 -2.55
C GLN A 221 -26.56 -20.22 -1.13
N ASN A 222 -25.53 -19.65 -0.47
CA ASN A 222 -25.68 -19.03 0.84
C ASN A 222 -26.67 -17.86 0.77
N ARG A 223 -27.62 -17.81 1.72
CA ARG A 223 -28.64 -16.76 1.84
C ARG A 223 -28.45 -15.99 3.15
N PRO A 224 -27.60 -14.95 3.20
CA PRO A 224 -27.38 -14.17 4.42
C PRO A 224 -28.66 -13.52 4.96
N ARG A 225 -29.58 -13.15 4.05
CA ARG A 225 -30.93 -12.67 4.35
C ARG A 225 -31.93 -13.66 3.77
N LEU A 226 -32.32 -14.65 4.59
CA LEU A 226 -33.08 -15.83 4.16
C LEU A 226 -34.45 -15.50 3.54
N PHE A 227 -35.08 -14.42 4.01
CA PHE A 227 -36.45 -14.05 3.64
C PHE A 227 -36.54 -12.97 2.55
N ASP A 228 -35.41 -12.52 2.00
CA ASP A 228 -35.43 -11.60 0.87
C ASP A 228 -35.97 -12.32 -0.37
N LEU A 229 -37.03 -11.77 -0.95
CA LEU A 229 -37.62 -12.22 -2.21
C LEU A 229 -36.84 -11.71 -3.43
N ASP A 230 -36.25 -10.52 -3.32
CA ASP A 230 -35.42 -9.91 -4.36
C ASP A 230 -33.92 -10.08 -4.03
N ILE A 231 -33.28 -11.06 -4.66
CA ILE A 231 -31.90 -11.47 -4.36
C ILE A 231 -30.94 -10.80 -5.34
N CYS A 232 -30.24 -9.78 -4.86
CA CYS A 232 -29.13 -9.19 -5.59
C CYS A 232 -27.86 -10.02 -5.37
N LYS A 233 -27.46 -10.84 -6.35
CA LYS A 233 -26.16 -11.50 -6.33
C LYS A 233 -25.04 -10.48 -6.63
N PRO A 234 -23.88 -10.59 -5.98
CA PRO A 234 -22.70 -9.83 -6.40
C PRO A 234 -22.35 -10.17 -7.85
N GLN A 235 -22.02 -9.17 -8.65
CA GLN A 235 -21.48 -9.42 -9.99
C GLN A 235 -20.15 -10.19 -9.88
N PRO A 236 -19.86 -11.15 -10.77
CA PRO A 236 -18.55 -11.80 -10.83
C PRO A 236 -17.42 -10.79 -11.05
N LEU A 237 -16.18 -11.21 -10.75
CA LEU A 237 -14.98 -10.41 -11.03
C LEU A 237 -14.49 -10.56 -12.47
N PHE A 238 -14.82 -11.68 -13.13
CA PHE A 238 -14.46 -11.96 -14.51
C PHE A 238 -15.50 -11.40 -15.49
N GLU A 239 -15.06 -11.07 -16.70
CA GLU A 239 -15.90 -10.55 -17.79
C GLU A 239 -16.24 -11.60 -18.85
N ALA A 240 -15.45 -12.66 -18.93
CA ALA A 240 -15.60 -13.74 -19.91
C ALA A 240 -15.32 -15.10 -19.27
N VAL A 241 -15.89 -16.14 -19.87
CA VAL A 241 -15.68 -17.53 -19.46
C VAL A 241 -15.21 -18.32 -20.68
N ILE A 242 -14.16 -19.12 -20.51
CA ILE A 242 -13.73 -20.16 -21.45
C ILE A 242 -14.00 -21.51 -20.80
N GLU A 243 -14.77 -22.34 -21.48
CA GLU A 243 -15.01 -23.73 -21.08
C GLU A 243 -13.96 -24.64 -21.70
N ALA A 244 -12.93 -24.98 -20.92
CA ALA A 244 -11.89 -25.92 -21.33
C ALA A 244 -12.50 -27.32 -21.49
N ASP A 245 -12.38 -27.90 -22.69
CA ASP A 245 -12.85 -29.24 -22.98
C ASP A 245 -11.88 -30.30 -22.43
N GLU A 246 -11.89 -30.44 -21.10
CA GLU A 246 -11.10 -31.38 -20.34
C GLU A 246 -11.96 -32.07 -19.26
N ARG A 247 -11.47 -33.17 -18.70
CA ARG A 247 -12.08 -33.76 -17.51
C ARG A 247 -11.10 -34.58 -16.68
N LEU A 248 -11.09 -34.31 -15.38
CA LEU A 248 -10.45 -35.14 -14.35
C LEU A 248 -11.49 -35.84 -13.48
N ALA A 249 -11.17 -37.06 -13.03
CA ALA A 249 -11.86 -37.74 -11.96
C ALA A 249 -11.39 -37.23 -10.58
N ALA A 250 -12.14 -37.57 -9.53
CA ALA A 250 -11.83 -37.14 -8.16
C ALA A 250 -10.51 -37.69 -7.61
N ASP A 251 -10.01 -38.80 -8.17
CA ASP A 251 -8.72 -39.41 -7.84
C ASP A 251 -7.55 -38.87 -8.68
N GLY A 252 -7.81 -37.89 -9.55
CA GLY A 252 -6.83 -37.31 -10.46
C GLY A 252 -6.70 -38.05 -11.81
N THR A 253 -7.45 -39.13 -12.04
CA THR A 253 -7.45 -39.82 -13.33
C THR A 253 -7.94 -38.91 -14.44
N VAL A 254 -7.20 -38.83 -15.55
CA VAL A 254 -7.60 -38.06 -16.74
C VAL A 254 -8.69 -38.82 -17.50
N LEU A 255 -9.92 -38.30 -17.46
CA LEU A 255 -11.04 -38.85 -18.23
C LEU A 255 -11.11 -38.24 -19.64
N ARG A 256 -10.71 -36.97 -19.77
CA ARG A 256 -10.53 -36.27 -21.04
C ARG A 256 -9.32 -35.34 -20.94
N PRO A 257 -8.30 -35.52 -21.79
CA PRO A 257 -7.14 -34.63 -21.79
C PRO A 257 -7.52 -33.23 -22.25
N LEU A 258 -6.78 -32.22 -21.78
CA LEU A 258 -6.96 -30.84 -22.18
C LEU A 258 -6.52 -30.63 -23.64
N ASP A 259 -7.38 -30.00 -24.44
CA ASP A 259 -6.99 -29.46 -25.74
C ASP A 259 -6.29 -28.10 -25.54
N GLU A 260 -4.98 -28.14 -25.30
CA GLU A 260 -4.15 -26.95 -25.10
C GLU A 260 -4.17 -26.01 -26.31
N ALA A 261 -4.22 -26.57 -27.53
CA ALA A 261 -4.22 -25.78 -28.75
C ALA A 261 -5.52 -25.00 -28.93
N ALA A 262 -6.67 -25.61 -28.60
CA ALA A 262 -7.95 -24.91 -28.57
C ALA A 262 -7.96 -23.81 -27.49
N LEU A 263 -7.57 -24.14 -26.26
CA LEU A 263 -7.55 -23.19 -25.15
C LEU A 263 -6.65 -21.98 -25.47
N ALA A 264 -5.46 -22.21 -26.03
CA ALA A 264 -4.53 -21.15 -26.42
C ALA A 264 -5.14 -20.19 -27.46
N ARG A 265 -5.90 -20.71 -28.45
CA ARG A 265 -6.59 -19.87 -29.45
C ARG A 265 -7.66 -18.98 -28.81
N GLU A 266 -8.42 -19.52 -27.86
CA GLU A 266 -9.47 -18.77 -27.15
C GLU A 266 -8.87 -17.68 -26.26
N LEU A 267 -7.82 -18.00 -25.50
CA LEU A 267 -7.07 -17.04 -24.70
C LEU A 267 -6.49 -15.91 -25.57
N ALA A 268 -5.91 -16.24 -26.73
CA ALA A 268 -5.42 -15.23 -27.67
C ALA A 268 -6.54 -14.35 -28.25
N ALA A 269 -7.75 -14.89 -28.43
CA ALA A 269 -8.91 -14.11 -28.84
C ALA A 269 -9.38 -13.15 -27.73
N LEU A 270 -9.43 -13.58 -26.48
CA LEU A 270 -9.78 -12.72 -25.34
C LEU A 270 -8.75 -11.63 -25.08
N ARG A 271 -7.45 -11.97 -25.18
CA ARG A 271 -6.39 -10.97 -25.07
C ARG A 271 -6.51 -9.86 -26.12
N ARG A 272 -6.86 -10.21 -27.37
CA ARG A 272 -7.15 -9.23 -28.43
C ARG A 272 -8.37 -8.34 -28.14
N ARG A 273 -9.31 -8.80 -27.30
CA ARG A 273 -10.47 -8.03 -26.81
C ARG A 273 -10.15 -7.20 -25.56
N GLY A 274 -8.89 -7.18 -25.13
CA GLY A 274 -8.41 -6.42 -23.99
C GLY A 274 -8.68 -7.06 -22.63
N ILE A 275 -8.89 -8.38 -22.57
CA ILE A 275 -8.75 -9.13 -21.31
C ILE A 275 -7.25 -9.21 -20.99
N GLU A 276 -6.90 -8.88 -19.76
CA GLU A 276 -5.54 -8.66 -19.28
C GLU A 276 -5.01 -9.84 -18.45
N SER A 277 -5.89 -10.65 -17.86
CA SER A 277 -5.54 -11.82 -17.04
C SER A 277 -6.51 -12.98 -17.17
#